data_AF-A0A821PH65-F1
#
_entry.id   AF-A0A821PH65-F1
#
_cell.length_a   1.000
_cell.length_b   1.000
_cell.length_c   1.000
_cell.angle_alpha   90.00
_cell.angle_beta   90.00
_cell.angle_gamma   90.00
#
_symmetry.space_group_name_H-M   'P 1'
#
loop_
_entity.id
_entity.type
_entity.pdbx_description
1 polymer ?
#
loop_
_entity_poly.entity_id
_entity_poly.type
_entity_poly.pdbx_seq_one_letter_code
_entity_poly.pdbx_strand_id
1 'polypeptide(L)'
;EILFGEGLIKALFATETFSMGLNMPARTVLFTAARKFDGKELRWITSGEYIQMSGRAGRRGKDDRGIVVLIIDERMSPTIAKEIVKGKADALNSSFKLTYNMVLNLLRVEGINPEFMLERSFYQFQHFSTIPALYE
;
A
#
# COMPACT_ATOMS: atom_id res chain seq x y z
N GLU A 1 -13.58 16.61 2.61
CA GLU A 1 -13.75 15.76 1.40
C GLU A 1 -14.66 16.41 0.36
N ILE A 2 -15.95 16.63 0.66
CA ILE A 2 -16.91 17.27 -0.27
C ILE A 2 -16.38 18.59 -0.87
N LEU A 3 -15.95 19.53 -0.02
CA LEU A 3 -15.40 20.82 -0.46
C LEU A 3 -14.16 20.70 -1.37
N PHE A 4 -13.37 19.63 -1.22
CA PHE A 4 -12.23 19.37 -2.09
C PHE A 4 -12.68 18.77 -3.43
N GLY A 5 -13.65 17.84 -3.40
CA GLY A 5 -14.27 17.29 -4.60
C GLY A 5 -14.99 18.34 -5.45
N GLU A 6 -15.62 19.33 -4.82
CA GLU A 6 -16.24 20.50 -5.47
C GLU A 6 -15.21 21.55 -5.93
N GLY A 7 -13.93 21.38 -5.56
CA GLY A 7 -12.85 22.27 -5.95
C GLY A 7 -12.82 23.61 -5.21
N LEU A 8 -13.53 23.74 -4.07
CA LEU A 8 -13.51 24.92 -3.21
C LEU A 8 -12.20 25.02 -2.41
N ILE A 9 -11.60 23.88 -2.06
CA ILE A 9 -10.29 23.79 -1.42
C ILE A 9 -9.21 23.62 -2.49
N LYS A 10 -8.19 24.51 -2.49
CA LYS A 10 -7.08 24.48 -3.45
C LYS A 10 -5.85 23.73 -2.93
N ALA A 11 -5.69 23.65 -1.62
CA ALA A 11 -4.61 22.93 -0.95
C ALA A 11 -5.19 22.05 0.16
N LEU A 12 -4.87 20.76 0.12
CA LEU A 12 -5.31 19.78 1.10
C LEU A 12 -4.08 19.14 1.74
N PHE A 13 -3.99 19.24 3.07
CA PHE A 13 -3.02 18.48 3.86
C PHE A 13 -3.71 17.20 4.32
N ALA A 14 -3.16 16.06 3.94
CA ALA A 14 -3.75 14.76 4.21
C ALA A 14 -2.68 13.74 4.61
N THR A 15 -3.11 12.74 5.37
CA THR A 15 -2.31 11.55 5.69
C THR A 15 -2.45 10.50 4.59
N GLU A 16 -1.65 9.44 4.68
CA GLU A 16 -1.60 8.34 3.71
C GLU A 16 -2.99 7.73 3.39
N THR A 17 -3.88 7.64 4.39
CA THR A 17 -5.21 7.02 4.24
C THR A 17 -6.08 7.68 3.17
N PHE A 18 -5.87 8.97 2.89
CA PHE A 18 -6.59 9.68 1.84
C PHE A 18 -6.33 9.07 0.45
N SER A 19 -5.14 8.51 0.23
CA SER A 19 -4.78 7.88 -1.05
C SER A 19 -5.52 6.56 -1.32
N MET A 20 -6.14 5.94 -0.31
CA MET A 20 -6.81 4.64 -0.44
C MET A 20 -8.31 4.76 -0.74
N GLY A 21 -8.96 5.87 -0.37
CA GLY A 21 -10.41 5.86 -0.13
C GLY A 21 -11.33 6.51 -1.16
N LEU A 22 -10.85 7.39 -2.05
CA LEU A 22 -11.76 8.30 -2.78
C LEU A 22 -11.32 8.60 -4.21
N ASN A 23 -12.29 8.84 -5.10
CA ASN A 23 -12.04 9.32 -6.47
C ASN A 23 -11.86 10.86 -6.50
N MET A 24 -10.92 11.37 -5.70
CA MET A 24 -10.62 12.81 -5.59
C MET A 24 -9.18 13.10 -6.06
N PRO A 25 -8.94 13.15 -7.39
CA PRO A 25 -7.62 13.47 -7.93
C PRO A 25 -7.28 14.96 -7.77
N ALA A 26 -6.00 15.24 -7.53
CA ALA A 26 -5.42 16.58 -7.47
C ALA A 26 -4.54 16.82 -8.70
N ARG A 27 -4.26 18.08 -9.06
CA ARG A 27 -3.26 18.36 -10.12
C ARG A 27 -1.84 17.98 -9.69
N THR A 28 -1.53 18.22 -8.42
CA THR A 28 -0.20 18.05 -7.86
C THR A 28 -0.30 17.29 -6.54
N VAL A 29 0.63 16.36 -6.31
CA VAL A 29 0.84 15.70 -5.01
C VAL A 29 2.22 16.09 -4.50
N LEU A 30 2.29 16.48 -3.23
CA LEU A 30 3.53 16.83 -2.55
C LEU A 30 3.72 15.90 -1.35
N PHE A 31 4.87 15.25 -1.30
CA PHE A 31 5.33 14.48 -0.16
C PHE A 31 6.24 15.37 0.69
N THR A 32 5.83 15.63 1.92
CA THR A 32 6.60 16.45 2.87
C THR A 32 7.80 15.70 3.44
N ALA A 33 7.74 14.37 3.49
CA ALA A 33 8.81 13.50 3.91
C ALA A 33 8.74 12.16 3.17
N ALA A 34 9.90 11.54 2.95
CA ALA A 34 10.01 10.20 2.36
C ALA A 34 10.06 9.07 3.41
N ARG A 35 9.98 9.42 4.70
CA ARG A 35 9.96 8.46 5.81
C ARG A 35 8.63 8.54 6.54
N LYS A 36 8.16 7.40 7.02
CA LYS A 36 6.96 7.29 7.85
C LYS A 36 7.18 6.33 9.02
N PHE A 37 6.40 6.52 10.07
CA PHE A 37 6.34 5.61 11.20
C PHE A 37 5.22 4.59 10.98
N ASP A 38 5.54 3.31 11.03
CA ASP A 38 4.57 2.22 10.78
C ASP A 38 4.00 1.60 12.06
N GLY A 39 4.23 2.24 13.21
CA GLY A 39 3.88 1.73 14.53
C GLY A 39 5.03 1.02 15.24
N LYS A 40 6.10 0.65 14.52
CA LYS A 40 7.29 0.00 15.09
C LYS A 40 8.55 0.80 14.84
N GLU A 41 8.77 1.24 13.60
CA GLU A 41 9.99 1.93 13.21
C GLU A 41 9.74 3.08 12.23
N LEU A 42 10.71 3.99 12.17
CA LEU A 42 10.73 5.06 11.18
C LEU A 42 11.44 4.57 9.92
N ARG A 43 10.67 4.07 8.94
CA ARG A 43 11.19 3.50 7.69
C ARG A 43 10.93 4.41 6.48
N TRP A 44 11.59 4.10 5.37
CA TRP A 44 11.27 4.71 4.08
C TRP A 44 9.91 4.22 3.58
N ILE A 45 9.20 5.08 2.86
CA ILE A 45 7.99 4.67 2.12
C ILE A 45 8.36 3.61 1.07
N THR A 46 7.51 2.61 0.88
CA THR A 46 7.73 1.63 -0.19
C THR A 46 7.39 2.23 -1.54
N SER A 47 7.85 1.58 -2.61
CA SER A 47 7.46 1.96 -3.97
C SER A 47 5.96 1.79 -4.20
N GLY A 48 5.31 0.76 -3.61
CA GLY A 48 3.87 0.58 -3.67
C GLY A 48 3.10 1.75 -3.03
N GLU A 49 3.52 2.17 -1.83
CA GLU A 49 2.96 3.32 -1.12
C GLU A 49 3.14 4.62 -1.91
N TYR A 50 4.34 4.83 -2.47
CA TYR A 50 4.63 5.97 -3.34
C TYR A 50 3.74 5.98 -4.58
N ILE A 51 3.60 4.85 -5.29
CA ILE A 51 2.75 4.72 -6.48
C ILE A 51 1.29 5.03 -6.14
N GLN A 52 0.77 4.52 -5.01
CA GLN A 52 -0.61 4.76 -4.59
C GLN A 52 -0.89 6.23 -4.30
N MET A 53 0.01 6.89 -3.56
CA MET A 53 -0.13 8.31 -3.20
C MET A 53 0.11 9.22 -4.41
N SER A 54 1.18 8.99 -5.16
CA SER A 54 1.54 9.81 -6.34
C SER A 54 0.54 9.66 -7.48
N GLY A 55 -0.13 8.51 -7.61
CA GLY A 55 -1.20 8.26 -8.56
C GLY A 55 -2.44 9.14 -8.37
N ARG A 56 -2.52 9.92 -7.29
CA ARG A 56 -3.55 10.96 -7.10
C ARG A 56 -3.23 12.26 -7.83
N ALA A 57 -2.04 12.42 -8.38
CA ALA A 57 -1.66 13.56 -9.21
C ALA A 57 -2.14 13.39 -10.65
N GLY A 58 -2.70 14.47 -11.21
CA GLY A 58 -3.24 14.54 -12.56
C GLY A 58 -4.72 14.20 -12.62
N ARG A 59 -5.54 15.17 -13.04
CA ARG A 59 -6.98 14.98 -13.22
C ARG A 59 -7.27 14.70 -14.69
N ARG A 60 -7.85 13.53 -14.97
CA ARG A 60 -8.22 13.11 -16.34
C ARG A 60 -9.08 14.17 -17.03
N GLY A 61 -8.65 14.62 -18.20
CA GLY A 61 -9.36 15.61 -19.02
C GLY A 61 -9.29 17.06 -18.50
N LYS A 62 -8.54 17.35 -17.43
CA LYS A 62 -8.35 18.71 -16.90
C LYS A 62 -6.89 19.14 -16.85
N ASP A 63 -5.97 18.21 -16.62
CA ASP A 63 -4.53 18.48 -16.55
C ASP A 63 -3.79 17.66 -17.63
N ASP A 64 -2.81 18.27 -18.29
CA ASP A 64 -1.98 17.57 -19.30
C ASP A 64 -1.10 16.48 -18.68
N ARG A 65 -0.69 16.69 -17.42
CA ARG A 65 0.14 15.77 -16.62
C ARG A 65 -0.08 15.99 -15.14
N GLY A 66 0.13 14.92 -14.36
CA GLY A 66 0.24 15.00 -12.90
C GLY A 66 1.64 15.47 -12.48
N ILE A 67 1.71 16.34 -11.47
CA ILE A 67 2.99 16.78 -10.89
C ILE A 67 3.15 16.12 -9.53
N VAL A 68 4.32 15.51 -9.30
CA VAL A 68 4.66 14.88 -8.04
C VAL A 68 5.95 15.50 -7.52
N VAL A 69 5.92 16.02 -6.30
CA VAL A 69 7.09 16.63 -5.64
C VAL A 69 7.41 15.81 -4.40
N LEU A 70 8.61 15.26 -4.34
CA LEU A 70 9.13 14.55 -3.17
C LEU A 70 10.18 15.41 -2.49
N ILE A 71 9.87 15.88 -1.28
CA ILE A 71 10.85 16.57 -0.44
C ILE A 71 11.77 15.51 0.19
N ILE A 72 13.07 15.64 -0.05
CA ILE A 72 14.11 14.73 0.43
C ILE A 72 15.01 15.44 1.43
N ASP A 73 15.58 14.68 2.37
CA ASP A 73 16.60 15.15 3.30
C ASP A 73 18.00 14.68 2.88
N GLU A 74 19.04 15.20 3.53
CA GLU A 74 20.44 14.82 3.27
C GLU A 74 20.76 13.34 3.58
N ARG A 75 19.86 12.65 4.31
CA ARG A 75 20.05 11.25 4.70
C ARG A 75 19.60 10.28 3.60
N MET A 76 18.92 10.77 2.56
CA MET A 76 18.47 9.95 1.44
C MET A 76 19.62 9.65 0.47
N SER A 77 19.94 8.38 0.30
CA SER A 77 20.87 7.96 -0.75
C SER A 77 20.19 7.94 -2.12
N PRO A 78 20.93 8.15 -3.22
CA PRO A 78 20.38 8.08 -4.59
C PRO A 78 19.74 6.72 -4.92
N THR A 79 20.27 5.64 -4.33
CA THR A 79 19.75 4.28 -4.52
C THR A 79 18.34 4.15 -3.94
N ILE A 80 18.13 4.63 -2.71
CA ILE A 80 16.82 4.61 -2.03
C ILE A 80 15.84 5.49 -2.79
N ALA A 81 16.26 6.69 -3.21
CA ALA A 81 15.42 7.58 -4.03
C ALA A 81 14.94 6.90 -5.31
N LYS A 82 15.85 6.19 -6.01
CA LYS A 82 15.53 5.43 -7.22
C LYS A 82 14.58 4.28 -6.92
N GLU A 83 14.76 3.58 -5.81
CA GLU A 83 13.90 2.47 -5.41
C GLU A 83 12.47 2.94 -5.10
N ILE A 84 12.32 4.07 -4.40
CA ILE A 84 11.00 4.64 -4.10
C ILE A 84 10.28 5.06 -5.39
N VAL A 85 10.97 5.81 -6.26
CA VAL A 85 10.34 6.46 -7.42
C VAL A 85 10.19 5.51 -8.63
N LYS A 86 11.15 4.60 -8.83
CA LYS A 86 11.18 3.67 -9.98
C LYS A 86 11.02 2.21 -9.59
N GLY A 87 10.74 1.92 -8.33
CA GLY A 87 10.47 0.57 -7.86
C GLY A 87 9.18 0.00 -8.44
N LYS A 88 9.01 -1.30 -8.26
CA LYS A 88 7.79 -2.00 -8.68
C LYS A 88 6.71 -1.86 -7.60
N ALA A 89 5.45 -2.09 -7.98
CA ALA A 89 4.41 -2.24 -6.98
C ALA A 89 4.74 -3.42 -6.06
N ASP A 90 4.44 -3.27 -4.77
CA ASP A 90 4.70 -4.32 -3.78
C ASP A 90 3.88 -5.58 -4.12
N ALA A 91 4.49 -6.75 -3.95
CA ALA A 91 3.77 -8.00 -4.08
C ALA A 91 2.71 -8.10 -2.99
N LEU A 92 1.51 -8.55 -3.36
CA LEU A 92 0.48 -8.85 -2.38
C LEU A 92 0.88 -10.14 -1.65
N ASN A 93 1.45 -9.99 -0.46
CA ASN A 93 1.83 -11.12 0.39
C ASN A 93 0.75 -11.35 1.45
N SER A 94 0.44 -12.62 1.71
CA SER A 94 -0.57 -12.99 2.69
C SER A 94 -0.09 -12.69 4.11
N SER A 95 -0.89 -11.94 4.85
CA SER A 95 -0.74 -11.75 6.31
C SER A 95 -1.60 -12.73 7.11
N PHE A 96 -2.02 -13.85 6.49
CA PHE A 96 -2.87 -14.83 7.12
C PHE A 96 -2.19 -15.43 8.37
N LYS A 97 -2.93 -15.44 9.47
CA LYS A 97 -2.50 -16.01 10.76
C LYS A 97 -3.70 -16.61 11.47
N LEU A 98 -3.47 -17.72 12.16
CA LEU A 98 -4.49 -18.31 13.02
C LEU A 98 -4.75 -17.41 14.23
N THR A 99 -6.03 -17.26 14.58
CA THR A 99 -6.46 -16.55 15.79
C THR A 99 -7.43 -17.42 16.57
N TYR A 100 -7.47 -17.27 17.89
CA TYR A 100 -8.35 -18.08 18.74
C TYR A 100 -9.82 -18.01 18.30
N ASN A 101 -10.33 -16.80 18.02
CA ASN A 101 -11.71 -16.62 17.57
C ASN A 101 -12.00 -17.35 16.25
N MET A 102 -11.05 -17.33 15.31
CA MET A 102 -11.18 -18.04 14.04
C MET A 102 -11.28 -19.56 14.27
N VAL A 103 -10.36 -20.13 15.05
CA VAL A 103 -10.35 -21.58 15.35
C VAL A 103 -11.64 -22.00 16.06
N LEU A 104 -12.06 -21.25 17.08
CA LEU A 104 -13.30 -21.53 17.82
C LEU A 104 -14.54 -21.47 16.92
N ASN A 105 -14.61 -20.50 15.99
CA ASN A 105 -15.71 -20.42 15.04
C ASN A 105 -15.72 -21.57 14.04
N LEU A 106 -14.56 -22.02 13.57
CA LEU A 106 -14.48 -23.17 12.66
C LEU A 106 -14.91 -24.46 13.35
N LEU A 107 -14.45 -24.70 14.57
CA LEU A 107 -14.83 -25.88 15.37
C LEU A 107 -16.33 -25.91 15.69
N ARG A 108 -16.99 -24.75 15.74
CA ARG A 108 -18.44 -24.65 15.97
C ARG A 108 -19.27 -25.02 14.75
N VAL A 109 -18.76 -24.85 13.54
CA VAL A 109 -19.52 -25.12 12.31
C VAL A 109 -19.32 -26.58 11.91
N GLU A 110 -20.36 -27.39 12.06
CA GLU A 110 -20.33 -28.78 11.62
C GLU A 110 -19.99 -28.88 10.12
N GLY A 111 -18.98 -29.69 9.79
CA GLY A 111 -18.53 -29.91 8.42
C GLY A 111 -17.40 -29.00 7.92
N ILE A 112 -16.93 -28.04 8.71
CA ILE A 112 -15.76 -27.21 8.36
C ILE A 112 -14.57 -27.57 9.25
N ASN A 113 -13.53 -28.15 8.65
CA ASN A 113 -12.30 -28.46 9.37
C ASN A 113 -11.31 -27.28 9.32
N PRO A 114 -10.71 -26.82 10.43
CA PRO A 114 -9.70 -25.76 10.42
C PRO A 114 -8.55 -26.01 9.43
N GLU A 115 -8.12 -27.27 9.31
CA GLU A 115 -7.08 -27.73 8.39
C GLU A 115 -7.44 -27.42 6.93
N PHE A 116 -8.71 -27.56 6.57
CA PHE A 116 -9.18 -27.24 5.22
C PHE A 116 -9.02 -25.75 4.88
N MET A 117 -9.20 -24.87 5.87
CA MET A 117 -8.98 -23.44 5.68
C MET A 117 -7.49 -23.10 5.59
N LEU A 118 -6.65 -23.79 6.35
CA LEU A 118 -5.19 -23.64 6.28
C LEU A 118 -4.65 -24.01 4.90
N GLU A 119 -5.05 -25.18 4.38
CA GLU A 119 -4.61 -25.67 3.07
C GLU A 119 -5.00 -24.73 1.93
N ARG A 120 -6.18 -24.10 2.02
CA ARG A 120 -6.69 -23.17 1.00
C ARG A 120 -6.32 -21.70 1.25
N SER A 121 -5.54 -21.42 2.29
CA SER A 121 -5.13 -20.05 2.58
C SER A 121 -4.19 -19.51 1.48
N PHE A 122 -4.29 -18.21 1.19
CA PHE A 122 -3.39 -17.56 0.24
C PHE A 122 -1.92 -17.66 0.70
N TYR A 123 -1.68 -17.69 2.01
CA TYR A 123 -0.36 -17.92 2.58
C TYR A 123 0.20 -19.28 2.17
N GLN A 124 -0.58 -20.34 2.34
CA GLN A 124 -0.16 -21.70 1.97
C GLN A 124 0.07 -21.82 0.46
N PHE A 125 -0.80 -21.21 -0.36
CA PHE A 125 -0.61 -21.14 -1.81
C PHE A 125 0.70 -20.46 -2.20
N GLN A 126 1.03 -19.31 -1.60
CA GLN A 126 2.27 -18.60 -1.86
C GLN A 126 3.49 -19.43 -1.46
N HIS A 127 3.45 -20.06 -0.28
CA HIS A 127 4.53 -20.90 0.20
C HIS A 127 4.78 -22.11 -0.73
N PHE A 128 3.72 -22.83 -1.12
CA PHE A 128 3.86 -23.96 -2.06
C PHE A 128 4.37 -23.54 -3.43
N SER A 129 3.98 -22.37 -3.92
CA SER A 129 4.43 -21.86 -5.22
C SER A 129 5.91 -21.48 -5.23
N THR A 130 6.49 -21.12 -4.07
CA THR A 130 7.91 -20.78 -3.95
C THR A 130 8.85 -21.98 -3.79
N ILE A 131 8.34 -23.14 -3.32
CA ILE A 131 9.16 -24.32 -3.02
C ILE A 131 9.93 -24.85 -4.25
N PRO A 132 9.33 -25.01 -5.44
CA PRO A 132 10.05 -25.56 -6.60
C PRO A 132 11.29 -24.74 -7.00
N ALA A 133 11.23 -23.42 -6.85
CA ALA A 133 12.32 -22.51 -7.19
C ALA A 133 13.49 -22.53 -6.18
N LEU A 134 13.34 -23.18 -5.02
CA LEU A 134 14.39 -23.31 -4.02
C LEU A 134 15.26 -24.57 -4.20
N TYR A 135 14.82 -25.51 -5.05
CA TYR A 135 15.53 -26.75 -5.35
C TYR A 135 16.32 -26.71 -6.67
N GLU A 136 16.23 -25.59 -7.42
CA GLU A 136 17.08 -25.25 -8.56
C GLU A 136 18.25 -24.37 -8.12
#